data_AF-A0A429GTY8-F1
#
_entry.id   AF-A0A429GTY8-F1
#
_cell.length_a   1.000
_cell.length_b   1.000
_cell.length_c   1.000
_cell.angle_alpha   90.00
_cell.angle_beta   90.00
_cell.angle_gamma   90.00
#
_symmetry.space_group_name_H-M   'P 1'
#
loop_
_entity.id
_entity.type
_entity.pdbx_description
1 polymer ?
#
loop_
_entity_poly.entity_id
_entity_poly.type
_entity_poly.pdbx_seq_one_letter_code
_entity_poly.pdbx_strand_id
1 'polypeptide(L)'
;MNCGGAIEFLETQLKQPKLSFEELDKLKGLRKEAEDGIVCNIALKEHLLQAVEEYERGHYLACALIAGKVVDYLIDRLASMFGVKEKEIGEKARLVAEKIPEKLKIEKSSEKWKFFVEDVMKTAKHARNYFTHDLSSIPTRPADVLSLLSGAVTLSVSFCKIQCRNTSGMQS
;
A
#
# COMPACT_ATOMS: atom_id res chain seq x y z
N MET A 1 18.64 -27.28 -30.35
CA MET A 1 17.96 -26.08 -29.80
C MET A 1 16.92 -25.64 -30.81
N ASN A 2 15.64 -25.67 -30.44
CA ASN A 2 14.52 -25.31 -31.33
C ASN A 2 14.40 -23.78 -31.40
N CYS A 3 14.58 -23.19 -32.58
CA CYS A 3 14.45 -21.75 -32.81
C CYS A 3 13.07 -21.20 -32.39
N GLY A 4 12.01 -22.01 -32.44
CA GLY A 4 10.68 -21.62 -31.96
C GLY A 4 10.63 -21.33 -30.46
N GLY A 5 11.32 -22.13 -29.63
CA GLY A 5 11.42 -21.87 -28.20
C GLY A 5 12.28 -20.64 -27.85
N ALA A 6 13.28 -20.33 -28.69
CA ALA A 6 14.08 -19.12 -28.54
C ALA A 6 13.29 -17.85 -28.92
N ILE A 7 12.46 -17.91 -29.96
CA ILE A 7 11.57 -16.81 -30.37
C ILE A 7 10.51 -16.56 -29.29
N GLU A 8 9.88 -17.61 -28.78
CA GLU A 8 8.86 -17.49 -27.72
C GLU A 8 9.45 -16.92 -26.42
N PHE A 9 10.67 -17.32 -26.05
CA PHE A 9 11.40 -16.74 -24.92
C PHE A 9 11.71 -15.25 -25.13
N LEU A 10 12.24 -14.89 -26.31
CA LEU A 10 12.57 -13.49 -26.63
C LEU A 10 11.33 -12.61 -26.71
N GLU A 11 10.24 -13.09 -27.29
CA GLU A 11 8.95 -12.38 -27.32
C GLU A 11 8.39 -12.19 -25.91
N THR A 12 8.53 -13.18 -25.03
CA THR A 12 8.12 -13.09 -23.63
C THR A 12 8.94 -12.04 -22.89
N GLN A 13 10.27 -12.01 -23.10
CA GLN A 13 11.16 -11.02 -22.50
C GLN A 13 10.91 -9.60 -23.04
N LEU A 14 10.61 -9.47 -24.34
CA LEU A 14 10.29 -8.18 -24.97
C LEU A 14 8.91 -7.63 -24.54
N LYS A 15 7.98 -8.50 -24.16
CA LYS A 15 6.66 -8.14 -23.61
C LYS A 15 6.70 -7.79 -22.12
N GLN A 16 7.81 -8.05 -21.42
CA GLN A 16 7.94 -7.61 -20.04
C GLN A 16 8.04 -6.08 -19.97
N PRO A 17 7.39 -5.45 -18.98
CA PRO A 17 7.45 -4.01 -18.81
C PRO A 17 8.89 -3.60 -18.55
N LYS A 18 9.38 -2.63 -19.32
CA LYS A 18 10.67 -2.00 -19.06
C LYS A 18 10.49 -1.01 -17.93
N LEU A 19 10.65 -1.49 -16.71
CA LEU A 19 10.73 -0.63 -15.53
C LEU A 19 11.97 0.23 -15.62
N SER A 20 11.83 1.50 -15.25
CA SER A 20 12.98 2.37 -15.06
C SER A 20 13.82 1.91 -13.87
N PHE A 21 15.08 2.33 -13.84
CA PHE A 21 15.97 2.05 -12.70
C PHE A 21 15.38 2.59 -11.38
N GLU A 22 14.75 3.78 -11.43
CA GLU A 22 14.12 4.41 -10.28
C GLU A 22 12.93 3.60 -9.76
N GLU A 23 12.10 3.06 -10.65
CA GLU A 23 10.98 2.19 -10.26
C GLU A 23 11.47 0.89 -9.62
N LEU A 24 12.50 0.25 -10.20
CA LEU A 24 13.09 -0.97 -9.65
C LEU A 24 13.69 -0.74 -8.27
N ASP A 25 14.42 0.36 -8.08
CA ASP A 25 14.99 0.71 -6.79
C ASP A 25 13.89 0.98 -5.76
N LYS A 26 12.84 1.71 -6.15
CA LYS A 26 11.68 1.95 -5.28
C LYS A 26 10.97 0.65 -4.89
N LEU A 27 10.75 -0.27 -5.82
CA LEU A 27 10.12 -1.57 -5.55
C LEU A 27 10.96 -2.43 -4.60
N LYS A 28 12.29 -2.44 -4.76
CA LYS A 28 13.20 -3.10 -3.81
C LYS A 28 13.09 -2.51 -2.42
N GLY A 29 13.02 -1.19 -2.32
CA GLY A 29 12.79 -0.49 -1.05
C GLY A 29 11.45 -0.90 -0.40
N LEU A 30 10.36 -0.86 -1.16
CA LEU A 30 9.03 -1.23 -0.69
C LEU A 30 8.95 -2.69 -0.26
N ARG A 31 9.59 -3.60 -0.99
CA ARG A 31 9.70 -5.02 -0.64
C ARG A 31 10.37 -5.19 0.72
N LYS A 32 11.53 -4.57 0.91
CA LYS A 32 12.28 -4.63 2.16
C LYS A 32 11.49 -4.02 3.33
N GLU A 33 10.87 -2.86 3.10
CA GLU A 33 10.02 -2.21 4.11
C GLU A 33 8.85 -3.10 4.55
N ALA A 34 8.20 -3.79 3.60
CA ALA A 34 7.15 -4.75 3.90
C ALA A 34 7.69 -5.99 4.64
N GLU A 35 8.85 -6.50 4.24
CA GLU A 35 9.48 -7.66 4.86
C GLU A 35 9.86 -7.42 6.32
N ASP A 36 10.48 -6.28 6.59
CA ASP A 36 11.03 -5.91 7.90
C ASP A 36 9.97 -5.28 8.81
N GLY A 37 9.06 -4.48 8.23
CA GLY A 37 8.14 -3.63 8.99
C GLY A 37 6.79 -4.28 9.32
N ILE A 38 6.38 -5.32 8.60
CA ILE A 38 5.08 -5.99 8.78
C ILE A 38 5.27 -7.31 9.51
N VAL A 39 5.41 -7.21 10.83
CA VAL A 39 5.64 -8.36 11.72
C VAL A 39 4.38 -8.87 12.42
N CYS A 40 3.30 -8.09 12.38
CA CYS A 40 2.10 -8.35 13.17
C CYS A 40 1.02 -9.18 12.43
N ASN A 41 1.14 -9.33 11.11
CA ASN A 41 0.14 -9.99 10.28
C ASN A 41 0.77 -10.55 8.99
N ILE A 42 0.87 -11.89 8.90
CA ILE A 42 1.50 -12.56 7.76
C ILE A 42 0.71 -12.38 6.45
N ALA A 43 -0.62 -12.43 6.52
CA ALA A 43 -1.47 -12.26 5.35
C ALA A 43 -1.33 -10.85 4.75
N LEU A 44 -1.19 -9.82 5.61
CA LEU A 44 -0.93 -8.45 5.18
C LEU A 44 0.40 -8.33 4.41
N LYS A 45 1.46 -8.97 4.95
CA LYS A 45 2.77 -9.01 4.32
C LYS A 45 2.70 -9.73 2.97
N GLU A 46 2.08 -10.90 2.90
CA GLU A 46 1.93 -11.68 1.66
C GLU A 46 1.19 -10.91 0.56
N HIS A 47 0.09 -10.23 0.89
CA HIS A 47 -0.64 -9.42 -0.09
C HIS A 47 0.24 -8.30 -0.66
N LEU A 48 1.03 -7.62 0.17
CA LEU A 48 1.89 -6.54 -0.30
C LEU A 48 3.08 -7.04 -1.12
N LEU A 49 3.68 -8.17 -0.74
CA LEU A 49 4.73 -8.80 -1.55
C LEU A 49 4.19 -9.26 -2.91
N GLN A 50 2.99 -9.82 -2.93
CA GLN A 50 2.31 -10.15 -4.18
C GLN A 50 2.05 -8.89 -5.02
N ALA A 51 1.59 -7.79 -4.42
CA ALA A 51 1.38 -6.54 -5.16
C ALA A 51 2.68 -6.00 -5.77
N VAL A 52 3.81 -6.09 -5.07
CA VAL A 52 5.14 -5.75 -5.62
C VAL A 52 5.45 -6.63 -6.83
N GLU A 53 5.26 -7.94 -6.74
CA GLU A 53 5.50 -8.87 -7.87
C GLU A 53 4.59 -8.58 -9.07
N GLU A 54 3.31 -8.28 -8.84
CA GLU A 54 2.39 -7.90 -9.91
C GLU A 54 2.83 -6.60 -10.59
N TYR A 55 3.32 -5.60 -9.84
CA TYR A 55 3.90 -4.40 -10.43
C TYR A 55 5.15 -4.70 -11.25
N GLU A 56 6.06 -5.54 -10.73
CA GLU A 56 7.29 -5.97 -11.41
C GLU A 56 6.99 -6.65 -12.77
N ARG A 57 5.86 -7.36 -12.85
CA ARG A 57 5.34 -7.98 -14.08
C ARG A 57 4.50 -7.04 -14.95
N GLY A 58 4.23 -5.82 -14.47
CA GLY A 58 3.41 -4.80 -15.14
C GLY A 58 1.92 -5.07 -15.12
N HIS A 59 1.48 -5.95 -14.23
CA HIS A 59 0.07 -6.19 -13.94
C HIS A 59 -0.45 -5.08 -13.01
N TYR A 60 -0.45 -3.84 -13.51
CA TYR A 60 -0.75 -2.65 -12.72
C TYR A 60 -2.15 -2.66 -12.09
N LEU A 61 -3.14 -3.21 -12.79
CA LEU A 61 -4.49 -3.37 -12.24
C LEU A 61 -4.51 -4.39 -11.08
N ALA A 62 -3.82 -5.52 -11.23
CA ALA A 62 -3.74 -6.52 -10.17
C ALA A 62 -3.03 -5.95 -8.93
N CYS A 63 -1.90 -5.27 -9.12
CA CYS A 63 -1.21 -4.55 -8.05
C CYS A 63 -2.13 -3.53 -7.37
N ALA A 64 -2.84 -2.70 -8.14
CA ALA A 64 -3.75 -1.69 -7.61
C ALA A 64 -4.90 -2.29 -6.79
N LEU A 65 -5.50 -3.38 -7.27
CA LEU A 65 -6.59 -4.08 -6.57
C LEU A 65 -6.10 -4.71 -5.26
N ILE A 66 -4.93 -5.36 -5.28
CA ILE A 66 -4.35 -5.98 -4.08
C ILE A 66 -3.97 -4.90 -3.06
N ALA A 67 -3.24 -3.86 -3.47
CA ALA A 67 -2.85 -2.75 -2.60
C ALA A 67 -4.08 -1.98 -2.08
N GLY A 68 -5.07 -1.73 -2.93
CA GLY A 68 -6.30 -1.06 -2.56
C GLY A 68 -7.10 -1.85 -1.51
N LYS A 69 -7.19 -3.17 -1.66
CA LYS A 69 -7.83 -4.06 -0.67
C LYS A 69 -7.13 -3.97 0.69
N VAL A 70 -5.80 -3.94 0.69
CA VAL A 70 -5.00 -3.76 1.91
C VAL A 70 -5.31 -2.42 2.57
N VAL A 71 -5.34 -1.33 1.80
CA VAL A 71 -5.66 0.01 2.32
C VAL A 71 -7.05 0.04 2.93
N ASP A 72 -8.06 -0.46 2.24
CA ASP A 72 -9.45 -0.46 2.72
C ASP A 72 -9.59 -1.25 4.03
N TYR A 73 -9.03 -2.45 4.08
CA TYR A 73 -8.95 -3.27 5.29
C TYR A 73 -8.28 -2.53 6.46
N LEU A 74 -7.15 -1.87 6.21
CA LEU A 74 -6.41 -1.17 7.26
C LEU A 74 -7.15 0.06 7.78
N ILE A 75 -7.80 0.83 6.92
CA ILE A 75 -8.62 1.98 7.33
C ILE A 75 -9.74 1.52 8.27
N ASP A 76 -10.44 0.43 7.92
CA ASP A 76 -11.51 -0.11 8.77
C ASP A 76 -10.97 -0.68 10.09
N ARG A 77 -9.84 -1.38 10.04
CA ARG A 77 -9.23 -1.97 11.23
C ARG A 77 -8.72 -0.88 12.19
N LEU A 78 -8.05 0.15 11.67
CA LEU A 78 -7.56 1.27 12.45
C LEU A 78 -8.71 2.13 12.99
N ALA A 79 -9.74 2.39 12.18
CA ALA A 79 -10.94 3.08 12.64
C ALA A 79 -11.55 2.38 13.86
N SER A 80 -11.69 1.05 13.79
CA SER A 80 -12.17 0.22 14.89
C SER A 80 -11.26 0.32 16.12
N MET A 81 -9.93 0.20 15.95
CA MET A 81 -8.95 0.32 17.03
C MET A 81 -8.94 1.69 17.70
N PHE A 82 -9.27 2.74 16.95
CA PHE A 82 -9.27 4.12 17.41
C PHE A 82 -10.64 4.61 17.90
N GLY A 83 -11.68 3.77 17.81
CA GLY A 83 -13.05 4.15 18.16
C GLY A 83 -13.65 5.19 17.21
N VAL A 84 -13.19 5.26 15.96
CA VAL A 84 -13.77 6.12 14.92
C VAL A 84 -15.09 5.50 14.45
N LYS A 85 -16.21 6.19 14.71
CA LYS A 85 -17.58 5.75 14.34
C LYS A 85 -18.07 6.32 13.02
N GLU A 86 -17.23 7.09 12.32
CA GLU A 86 -17.59 7.71 11.05
C GLU A 86 -17.87 6.64 9.99
N LYS A 87 -18.97 6.83 9.25
CA LYS A 87 -19.42 5.93 8.19
C LYS A 87 -19.02 6.44 6.81
N GLU A 88 -18.97 7.76 6.62
CA GLU A 88 -18.48 8.36 5.39
C GLU A 88 -17.00 7.99 5.25
N ILE A 89 -16.67 7.28 4.16
CA ILE A 89 -15.38 6.62 4.10
C ILE A 89 -14.27 7.67 4.05
N GLY A 90 -14.46 8.80 3.36
CA GLY A 90 -13.48 9.89 3.21
C GLY A 90 -13.07 10.48 4.54
N GLU A 91 -14.06 10.86 5.33
CA GLU A 91 -13.92 11.42 6.66
C GLU A 91 -13.38 10.36 7.64
N LYS A 92 -13.84 9.11 7.55
CA LYS A 92 -13.25 7.99 8.30
C LYS A 92 -11.75 7.86 8.04
N ALA A 93 -11.34 7.91 6.77
CA ALA A 93 -9.92 7.84 6.40
C ALA A 93 -9.13 9.05 6.90
N ARG A 94 -9.71 10.26 6.83
CA ARG A 94 -9.10 11.48 7.40
C ARG A 94 -8.86 11.34 8.90
N LEU A 95 -9.88 10.94 9.66
CA LEU A 95 -9.80 10.75 11.11
C LEU A 95 -8.79 9.66 11.50
N VAL A 96 -8.71 8.58 10.73
CA VAL A 96 -7.67 7.55 10.90
C VAL A 96 -6.29 8.12 10.62
N ALA A 97 -6.12 8.85 9.51
CA ALA A 97 -4.86 9.45 9.11
C ALA A 97 -4.30 10.40 10.18
N GLU A 98 -5.15 11.21 10.81
CA GLU A 98 -4.75 12.13 11.89
C GLU A 98 -4.31 11.38 13.17
N LYS A 99 -4.98 10.27 13.50
CA LYS A 99 -4.71 9.49 14.72
C LYS A 99 -3.47 8.61 14.63
N ILE A 100 -3.05 8.16 13.44
CA ILE A 100 -1.86 7.32 13.29
C ILE A 100 -0.60 8.07 13.81
N PRO A 101 -0.25 9.27 13.32
CA PRO A 101 0.88 10.05 13.84
C PRO A 101 0.80 10.29 15.35
N GLU A 102 -0.38 10.59 15.89
CA GLU A 102 -0.59 10.78 17.34
C GLU A 102 -0.19 9.53 18.12
N LYS A 103 -0.65 8.35 17.69
CA LYS A 103 -0.27 7.06 18.30
C LYS A 103 1.20 6.72 18.10
N LEU A 104 1.80 7.23 17.02
CA LEU A 104 3.23 7.10 16.75
C LEU A 104 4.09 8.13 17.50
N LYS A 105 3.49 9.08 18.24
CA LYS A 105 4.14 10.20 18.94
C LYS A 105 4.86 11.17 17.99
N ILE A 106 4.25 11.43 16.83
CA ILE A 106 4.68 12.46 15.88
C ILE A 106 3.93 13.75 16.22
N GLU A 107 4.66 14.86 16.32
CA GLU A 107 4.10 16.16 16.68
C GLU A 107 3.16 16.70 15.58
N LYS A 108 1.98 17.17 15.96
CA LYS A 108 0.94 17.64 15.04
C LYS A 108 1.33 18.86 14.20
N SER A 109 2.20 19.73 14.73
CA SER A 109 2.74 20.89 14.03
C SER A 109 3.81 20.52 12.99
N SER A 110 4.37 19.31 13.08
CA SER A 110 5.51 18.90 12.26
C SER A 110 5.12 18.68 10.81
N GLU A 111 6.04 19.00 9.92
CA GLU A 111 5.85 18.77 8.49
C GLU A 111 5.66 17.27 8.17
N LYS A 112 6.31 16.40 8.96
CA LYS A 112 6.13 14.95 8.90
C LYS A 112 4.69 14.52 9.19
N TRP A 113 4.02 15.16 10.14
CA TRP A 113 2.61 14.88 10.43
C TRP A 113 1.74 15.23 9.22
N LYS A 114 1.92 16.43 8.65
CA LYS A 114 1.12 16.90 7.52
C LYS A 114 1.29 16.01 6.30
N PHE A 115 2.55 15.74 5.91
CA PHE A 115 2.84 14.87 4.78
C PHE A 115 2.27 13.47 4.97
N PHE A 116 2.34 12.91 6.19
CA PHE A 116 1.77 11.61 6.45
C PHE A 116 0.24 11.61 6.29
N VAL A 117 -0.44 12.61 6.83
CA VAL A 117 -1.90 12.71 6.74
C VAL A 117 -2.35 12.88 5.29
N GLU A 118 -1.70 13.77 4.55
CA GLU A 118 -1.97 13.98 3.12
C GLU A 118 -1.73 12.71 2.30
N ASP A 119 -0.63 12.01 2.54
CA ASP A 119 -0.29 10.78 1.83
C ASP A 119 -1.30 9.66 2.10
N VAL A 120 -1.71 9.46 3.34
CA VAL A 120 -2.75 8.48 3.70
C VAL A 120 -4.09 8.85 3.06
N MET A 121 -4.49 10.12 3.09
CA MET A 121 -5.73 10.56 2.47
C MET A 121 -5.71 10.34 0.96
N LYS A 122 -4.60 10.68 0.29
CA LYS A 122 -4.42 10.44 -1.14
C LYS A 122 -4.49 8.94 -1.44
N THR A 123 -3.79 8.12 -0.67
CA THR A 123 -3.77 6.66 -0.79
C THR A 123 -5.17 6.07 -0.62
N ALA A 124 -5.92 6.49 0.40
CA ALA A 124 -7.28 6.01 0.65
C ALA A 124 -8.25 6.41 -0.47
N LYS A 125 -8.14 7.65 -0.97
CA LYS A 125 -8.92 8.10 -2.13
C LYS A 125 -8.60 7.26 -3.36
N HIS A 126 -7.32 7.03 -3.62
CA HIS A 126 -6.85 6.28 -4.76
C HIS A 126 -7.30 4.82 -4.72
N ALA A 127 -7.16 4.16 -3.58
CA ALA A 127 -7.63 2.80 -3.37
C ALA A 127 -9.12 2.64 -3.74
N ARG A 128 -9.96 3.58 -3.32
CA ARG A 128 -11.40 3.52 -3.56
C ARG A 128 -11.80 3.65 -5.01
N ASN A 129 -11.07 4.42 -5.82
CA ASN A 129 -11.40 4.58 -7.23
C ASN A 129 -11.50 3.22 -7.93
N TYR A 130 -10.66 2.26 -7.55
CA TYR A 130 -10.63 0.89 -8.11
C TYR A 130 -11.77 -0.03 -7.64
N PHE A 131 -12.55 0.37 -6.64
CA PHE A 131 -13.70 -0.39 -6.13
C PHE A 131 -15.04 0.32 -6.38
N THR A 132 -15.04 1.35 -7.22
CA THR A 132 -16.29 2.03 -7.62
C THR A 132 -17.05 1.24 -8.69
N HIS A 133 -18.29 1.64 -8.95
CA HIS A 133 -19.06 1.14 -10.10
C HIS A 133 -18.59 1.71 -11.44
N ASP A 134 -17.62 2.62 -11.44
CA ASP A 134 -17.06 3.18 -12.67
C ASP A 134 -15.99 2.25 -13.25
N LEU A 135 -16.35 1.55 -14.32
CA LEU A 135 -15.46 0.64 -15.05
C LEU A 135 -14.28 1.34 -15.73
N SER A 136 -14.34 2.67 -15.90
CA SER A 136 -13.22 3.44 -16.47
C SER A 136 -12.11 3.72 -15.47
N SER A 137 -12.33 3.44 -14.18
CA SER A 137 -11.36 3.60 -13.10
C SER A 137 -10.31 2.47 -13.08
N ILE A 138 -9.61 2.29 -14.19
CA ILE A 138 -8.44 1.42 -14.32
C ILE A 138 -7.14 2.23 -14.26
N PRO A 139 -5.99 1.64 -13.85
CA PRO A 139 -4.75 2.38 -13.83
C PRO A 139 -4.29 2.76 -15.24
N THR A 140 -4.11 4.05 -15.48
CA THR A 140 -3.60 4.58 -16.76
C THR A 140 -2.10 4.90 -16.70
N ARG A 141 -1.54 5.03 -15.49
CA ARG A 141 -0.14 5.38 -15.24
C ARG A 141 0.47 4.43 -14.21
N PRO A 142 1.63 3.81 -14.50
CA PRO A 142 2.35 2.99 -13.51
C PRO A 142 2.66 3.75 -12.22
N ALA A 143 3.10 5.01 -12.34
CA ALA A 143 3.43 5.87 -11.20
C ALA A 143 2.28 6.01 -10.18
N ASP A 144 1.03 6.04 -10.66
CA ASP A 144 -0.15 6.11 -9.81
C ASP A 144 -0.29 4.83 -8.97
N VAL A 145 -0.08 3.67 -9.58
CA VAL A 145 -0.11 2.37 -8.87
C VAL A 145 1.04 2.24 -7.90
N LEU A 146 2.24 2.71 -8.27
CA LEU A 146 3.40 2.70 -7.37
C LEU A 146 3.17 3.60 -6.14
N SER A 147 2.52 4.75 -6.33
CA SER A 147 2.11 5.63 -5.23
C SER A 147 1.13 4.93 -4.29
N LEU A 148 0.11 4.24 -4.83
CA LEU A 148 -0.84 3.47 -4.03
C LEU A 148 -0.16 2.34 -3.25
N LEU A 149 0.74 1.58 -3.90
CA LEU A 149 1.51 0.53 -3.26
C LEU A 149 2.39 1.07 -2.12
N SER A 150 3.07 2.20 -2.35
CA SER A 150 3.88 2.87 -1.33
C SER A 150 3.06 3.29 -0.11
N GLY A 151 1.87 3.85 -0.34
CA GLY A 151 0.93 4.21 0.73
C GLY A 151 0.42 2.99 1.49
N ALA A 152 0.12 1.89 0.79
CA ALA A 152 -0.33 0.63 1.41
C ALA A 152 0.74 0.01 2.31
N VAL A 153 2.01 0.00 1.88
CA VAL A 153 3.15 -0.43 2.71
C VAL A 153 3.31 0.49 3.92
N THR A 154 3.28 1.80 3.72
CA THR A 154 3.42 2.81 4.80
C THR A 154 2.35 2.62 5.88
N LEU A 155 1.09 2.43 5.46
CA LEU A 155 -0.03 2.16 6.37
C LEU A 155 0.14 0.84 7.10
N SER A 156 0.57 -0.22 6.41
CA SER A 156 0.77 -1.55 6.99
C SER A 156 1.84 -1.56 8.07
N VAL A 157 2.99 -0.92 7.79
CA VAL A 157 4.07 -0.77 8.76
C VAL A 157 3.62 0.05 9.96
N SER A 158 2.87 1.14 9.73
CA SER A 158 2.33 1.98 10.81
C SER A 158 1.35 1.21 11.68
N PHE A 159 0.46 0.43 11.07
CA PHE A 159 -0.48 -0.46 11.76
C PHE A 159 0.26 -1.45 12.67
N CYS A 160 1.28 -2.15 12.16
CA CYS A 160 2.05 -3.07 13.00
C CYS A 160 2.79 -2.38 14.14
N LYS A 161 3.38 -1.19 13.91
CA LYS A 161 4.00 -0.39 14.97
C LYS A 161 3.02 -0.02 16.08
N ILE A 162 1.79 0.34 15.73
CA ILE A 162 0.72 0.66 16.69
C ILE A 162 0.29 -0.60 17.45
N GLN A 163 0.09 -1.72 16.75
CA GLN A 163 -0.33 -2.98 17.37
C GLN A 163 0.69 -3.49 18.38
N CYS A 164 1.98 -3.50 18.04
CA CYS A 164 3.05 -3.91 18.96
C CYS A 164 3.14 -3.01 20.21
N ARG A 165 2.90 -1.69 20.07
CA ARG A 165 2.89 -0.77 21.22
C ARG A 165 1.72 -1.04 22.17
N ASN A 166 0.55 -1.38 21.65
CA ASN A 166 -0.62 -1.69 22.48
C ASN A 166 -0.43 -2.99 23.27
N THR A 167 0.26 -3.99 22.71
CA THR A 167 0.55 -5.25 23.42
C THR A 167 1.58 -5.09 24.54
N SER A 168 2.57 -4.21 24.39
CA SER A 168 3.59 -3.95 25.43
C SER A 168 3.06 -3.16 26.62
N GLY A 169 1.97 -2.41 26.45
CA GLY A 169 1.35 -1.61 27.52
C GLY A 169 0.38 -2.38 28.44
N MET A 170 0.11 -3.66 28.16
CA MET A 170 -0.75 -4.51 29.02
C MET A 170 0.04 -5.35 30.04
N GLN A 171 1.38 -5.22 30.08
CA GLN A 171 2.26 -5.94 31.03
C GLN A 171 2.81 -5.04 32.15
N SER A 172 2.26 -3.83 32.32
CA SER A 172 2.66 -2.84 33.33
C SER A 172 1.51 -2.49 34.25
#